data_AF-A0A398B3R5-F1
#
_entry.id   AF-A0A398B3R5-F1
#
_cell.length_a   1.000
_cell.length_b   1.000
_cell.length_c   1.000
_cell.angle_alpha   90.00
_cell.angle_beta   90.00
_cell.angle_gamma   90.00
#
_symmetry.space_group_name_H-M   'P 1'
#
loop_
_entity.id
_entity.type
_entity.pdbx_description
1 polymer ?
#
loop_
_entity_poly.entity_id
_entity_poly.type
_entity_poly.pdbx_seq_one_letter_code
_entity_poly.pdbx_strand_id
1 'polypeptide(L)'
;MDELVVNLEEVIENVKQFNMDLEENTDIVTQLTQFKHWYYIPSLDAFGPSKYIGYKAMNTSRYARGQNKTGVDTEKVLKQWFIKLSLESERSSILLDKLGELLELHDKKVRSNAFVHILKN
;
A
#
# COMPACT_ATOMS: atom_id res chain seq x y z
N MET A 1 -4.92 -12.77 -16.18
CA MET A 1 -5.61 -11.64 -15.50
C MET A 1 -5.37 -11.86 -14.02
N ASP A 2 -4.80 -10.90 -13.30
CA ASP A 2 -4.61 -11.05 -11.86
C ASP A 2 -5.96 -10.89 -11.14
N GLU A 3 -6.25 -11.78 -10.20
CA GLU A 3 -7.49 -11.75 -9.42
C GLU A 3 -7.41 -10.72 -8.30
N LEU A 4 -8.51 -10.00 -8.06
CA LEU A 4 -8.65 -9.09 -6.92
C LEU A 4 -8.87 -9.89 -5.63
N VAL A 5 -8.40 -9.32 -4.52
CA VAL A 5 -8.68 -9.86 -3.19
C VAL A 5 -10.18 -9.89 -2.90
N VAL A 6 -10.62 -10.87 -2.12
CA VAL A 6 -12.05 -11.06 -1.78
C VAL A 6 -12.34 -10.93 -0.30
N ASN A 7 -11.32 -10.92 0.55
CA ASN A 7 -11.44 -10.76 2.00
C ASN A 7 -10.30 -9.90 2.57
N LEU A 8 -10.45 -9.52 3.84
CA LEU A 8 -9.49 -8.65 4.53
C LEU A 8 -8.19 -9.40 4.86
N GLU A 9 -8.27 -10.70 5.13
CA GLU A 9 -7.12 -11.55 5.44
C GLU A 9 -6.11 -11.55 4.30
N GLU A 10 -6.55 -11.67 3.04
CA GLU A 10 -5.69 -11.57 1.86
C GLU A 10 -4.99 -10.20 1.77
N VAL A 11 -5.68 -9.11 2.12
CA VAL A 11 -5.09 -7.77 2.16
C VAL A 11 -4.02 -7.68 3.24
N ILE A 12 -4.31 -8.20 4.44
CA ILE A 12 -3.38 -8.24 5.57
C ILE A 12 -2.12 -9.02 5.19
N GLU A 13 -2.27 -10.19 4.58
CA GLU A 13 -1.12 -11.00 4.14
C GLU A 13 -0.31 -10.29 3.05
N ASN A 14 -0.95 -9.62 2.10
CA ASN A 14 -0.24 -8.82 1.11
C ASN A 14 0.49 -7.62 1.73
N VAL A 15 -0.06 -6.98 2.78
CA VAL A 15 0.64 -5.91 3.51
C VAL A 15 1.89 -6.47 4.19
N LYS A 16 1.80 -7.62 4.86
CA LYS A 16 2.96 -8.28 5.48
C LYS A 16 4.03 -8.58 4.43
N GLN A 17 3.64 -9.21 3.32
CA GLN A 17 4.55 -9.55 2.23
C GLN A 17 5.21 -8.30 1.63
N PHE A 18 4.47 -7.21 1.45
CA PHE A 18 5.03 -5.96 0.95
C PHE A 18 6.13 -5.41 1.89
N ASN A 19 5.92 -5.46 3.20
CA ASN A 19 6.91 -4.95 4.16
C ASN A 19 8.12 -5.88 4.25
N MET A 20 7.94 -7.21 4.12
CA MET A 20 9.07 -8.14 3.95
C MET A 20 9.87 -7.83 2.68
N ASP A 21 9.18 -7.61 1.54
CA ASP A 21 9.81 -7.26 0.27
C ASP A 21 10.58 -5.91 0.33
N LEU A 22 10.13 -4.99 1.19
CA LEU A 22 10.85 -3.74 1.50
C LEU A 22 12.13 -4.03 2.28
N GLU A 23 12.03 -4.76 3.39
CA GLU A 23 13.18 -5.13 4.23
C GLU A 23 14.26 -5.89 3.43
N GLU A 24 13.83 -6.77 2.53
CA GLU A 24 14.70 -7.51 1.61
C GLU A 24 15.27 -6.66 0.46
N ASN A 25 14.91 -5.37 0.38
CA ASN A 25 15.33 -4.43 -0.67
C ASN A 25 15.09 -4.95 -2.09
N THR A 26 13.95 -5.59 -2.31
CA THR A 26 13.56 -6.10 -3.62
C THR A 26 13.22 -4.96 -4.62
N ASP A 27 12.99 -5.29 -5.89
CA ASP A 27 12.69 -4.33 -6.95
C ASP A 27 11.49 -3.40 -6.67
N ILE A 28 10.62 -3.74 -5.71
CA ILE A 28 9.49 -2.89 -5.32
C ILE A 28 9.96 -1.52 -4.79
N VAL A 29 11.16 -1.44 -4.20
CA VAL A 29 11.76 -0.21 -3.70
C VAL A 29 11.88 0.85 -4.81
N THR A 30 12.14 0.42 -6.04
CA THR A 30 12.25 1.32 -7.21
C THR A 30 10.92 1.99 -7.56
N GLN A 31 9.80 1.45 -7.09
CA GLN A 31 8.44 1.89 -7.43
C GLN A 31 7.77 2.70 -6.33
N LEU A 32 8.38 2.84 -5.15
CA LEU A 32 7.76 3.49 -3.99
C LEU A 32 7.29 4.92 -4.27
N THR A 33 8.05 5.67 -5.06
CA THR A 33 7.75 7.06 -5.42
C THR A 33 6.57 7.18 -6.40
N GLN A 34 6.12 6.07 -7.00
CA GLN A 34 5.00 6.06 -7.93
C GLN A 34 3.65 5.92 -7.21
N PHE A 35 3.64 5.34 -6.01
CA PHE A 35 2.40 5.03 -5.29
C PHE A 35 1.78 6.29 -4.70
N LYS A 36 0.49 6.46 -5.01
CA LYS A 36 -0.33 7.57 -4.53
C LYS A 36 -1.29 7.15 -3.40
N HIS A 37 -1.80 5.92 -3.45
CA HIS A 37 -2.78 5.41 -2.50
C HIS A 37 -2.11 4.42 -1.56
N TRP A 38 -1.98 4.81 -0.30
CA TRP A 38 -1.36 4.02 0.76
C TRP A 38 -2.40 3.58 1.79
N TYR A 39 -2.30 2.35 2.26
CA TYR A 39 -3.26 1.75 3.18
C TYR A 39 -2.51 1.33 4.43
N TYR A 40 -2.98 1.81 5.58
CA TYR A 40 -2.37 1.58 6.86
C TYR A 40 -3.20 0.62 7.71
N ILE A 41 -2.54 -0.37 8.31
CA ILE A 41 -3.16 -1.35 9.21
C ILE A 41 -2.62 -1.14 10.64
N PRO A 42 -3.42 -0.56 11.56
CA PRO A 42 -2.96 -0.24 12.90
C PRO A 42 -2.45 -1.44 13.71
N SER A 43 -3.06 -2.61 13.55
CA SER A 43 -2.66 -3.83 14.28
C SER A 43 -1.31 -4.39 13.84
N LEU A 44 -0.84 -4.03 12.64
CA LEU A 44 0.46 -4.44 12.10
C LEU A 44 1.48 -3.31 12.12
N ASP A 45 1.04 -2.09 12.41
CA ASP A 45 1.84 -0.87 12.29
C ASP A 45 2.46 -0.66 10.90
N ALA A 46 1.79 -1.18 9.86
CA ALA A 46 2.38 -1.37 8.54
C ALA A 46 1.57 -0.70 7.41
N PHE A 47 2.28 -0.38 6.31
CA PHE A 47 1.71 0.23 5.11
C PHE A 47 1.71 -0.72 3.92
N GLY A 48 0.76 -0.54 3.01
CA GLY A 48 0.79 -1.19 1.69
C GLY A 48 0.16 -0.31 0.60
N PRO A 49 0.71 -0.29 -0.62
CA PRO A 49 0.15 0.48 -1.72
C PRO A 49 -1.00 -0.28 -2.41
N SER A 50 -2.02 0.45 -2.90
CA SER A 50 -3.25 -0.14 -3.49
C SER A 50 -2.97 -1.26 -4.49
N LYS A 51 -2.08 -1.01 -5.45
CA LYS A 51 -1.76 -1.92 -6.55
C LYS A 51 -1.05 -3.19 -6.10
N TYR A 52 -0.45 -3.19 -4.92
CA TYR A 52 0.21 -4.37 -4.39
C TYR A 52 -0.78 -5.19 -3.57
N ILE A 53 -1.52 -4.53 -2.67
CA ILE A 53 -2.38 -5.24 -1.71
C ILE A 53 -3.75 -5.62 -2.25
N GLY A 54 -4.18 -5.03 -3.37
CA GLY A 54 -5.51 -5.24 -3.95
C GLY A 54 -5.65 -6.47 -4.83
N TYR A 55 -4.58 -7.23 -5.08
CA TYR A 55 -4.61 -8.45 -5.89
C TYR A 55 -4.16 -9.65 -5.06
N LYS A 56 -4.69 -10.83 -5.34
CA LYS A 56 -4.39 -12.05 -4.57
C LYS A 56 -2.93 -12.47 -4.66
N ALA A 57 -2.35 -12.85 -3.52
CA ALA A 57 -1.02 -13.43 -3.36
C ALA A 57 0.07 -12.64 -4.09
N MET A 58 0.09 -11.32 -3.88
CA MET A 58 1.06 -10.44 -4.52
C MET A 58 2.43 -10.58 -3.87
N ASN A 59 3.48 -10.58 -4.69
CA ASN A 59 4.87 -10.39 -4.29
C ASN A 59 5.60 -9.57 -5.36
N THR A 60 6.84 -9.14 -5.10
CA THR A 60 7.62 -8.34 -6.05
C THR A 60 7.79 -9.02 -7.41
N SER A 61 8.04 -10.34 -7.44
CA SER A 61 8.17 -11.10 -8.70
C SER A 61 6.89 -11.05 -9.54
N ARG A 62 5.72 -11.23 -8.91
CA ARG A 62 4.41 -11.12 -9.58
C ARG A 62 4.08 -9.68 -9.95
N TYR A 63 4.52 -8.72 -9.14
CA TYR A 63 4.32 -7.30 -9.41
C TYR A 63 5.07 -6.87 -10.68
N ALA A 64 6.36 -7.23 -10.81
CA ALA A 64 7.20 -6.94 -11.97
C ALA A 64 6.65 -7.51 -13.31
N ARG A 65 5.94 -8.65 -13.26
CA ARG A 65 5.35 -9.30 -14.44
C ARG A 65 3.98 -8.71 -14.86
N GLY A 66 3.39 -7.82 -14.08
CA GLY A 66 2.02 -7.35 -14.28
C GLY A 66 1.89 -6.15 -15.21
N GLN A 67 1.81 -6.36 -16.54
CA GLN A 67 1.64 -5.26 -17.50
C GLN A 67 0.23 -4.63 -17.58
N ASN A 68 -0.76 -5.11 -16.81
CA ASN A 68 -2.16 -4.66 -16.93
C ASN A 68 -2.84 -4.34 -15.58
N LYS A 69 -2.07 -3.95 -14.55
CA LYS A 69 -2.61 -3.65 -13.21
C LYS A 69 -3.08 -2.20 -13.09
N THR A 70 -4.40 -1.98 -13.13
CA THR A 70 -4.98 -0.65 -12.93
C THR A 70 -5.27 -0.40 -11.45
N GLY A 71 -4.90 0.78 -10.94
CA GLY A 71 -5.18 1.14 -9.54
C GLY A 71 -6.68 1.28 -9.25
N VAL A 72 -7.48 1.57 -10.27
CA VAL A 72 -8.92 1.83 -10.17
C VAL A 72 -9.68 0.63 -9.62
N ASP A 73 -9.33 -0.59 -10.06
CA ASP A 73 -10.03 -1.80 -9.65
C ASP A 73 -9.67 -2.18 -8.20
N THR A 74 -8.39 -2.07 -7.84
CA THR A 74 -7.94 -2.31 -6.46
C THR A 74 -8.58 -1.34 -5.46
N GLU A 75 -8.71 -0.06 -5.82
CA GLU A 75 -9.34 0.93 -4.94
C GLU A 75 -10.82 0.64 -4.69
N LYS A 76 -11.57 0.14 -5.68
CA LYS A 76 -12.98 -0.22 -5.51
C LYS A 76 -13.14 -1.32 -4.47
N VAL A 77 -12.29 -2.34 -4.53
CA VAL A 77 -12.33 -3.47 -3.59
C VAL A 77 -11.88 -3.03 -2.20
N LEU A 78 -10.76 -2.32 -2.08
CA LEU A 78 -10.20 -1.92 -0.79
C LEU A 78 -11.08 -0.93 -0.02
N LYS A 79 -11.93 -0.15 -0.70
CA LYS A 79 -12.93 0.72 -0.04
C LYS A 79 -13.94 -0.04 0.83
N GLN A 80 -14.05 -1.36 0.67
CA GLN A 80 -14.88 -2.19 1.55
C GLN A 80 -14.37 -2.15 2.99
N TRP A 81 -13.04 -2.20 3.19
CA TRP A 81 -12.42 -2.27 4.52
C TRP A 81 -11.74 -0.99 4.97
N PHE A 82 -11.42 -0.09 4.05
CA PHE A 82 -10.66 1.12 4.37
C PHE A 82 -11.45 2.41 4.08
N ILE A 83 -11.12 3.45 4.84
CA ILE A 83 -11.59 4.81 4.64
C ILE A 83 -10.43 5.72 4.27
N LYS A 84 -10.62 6.55 3.25
CA LYS A 84 -9.67 7.58 2.87
C LYS A 84 -9.66 8.69 3.92
N LEU A 85 -8.49 9.05 4.43
CA LEU A 85 -8.35 10.20 5.32
C LEU A 85 -8.34 11.50 4.54
N SER A 86 -8.90 12.56 5.13
CA SER A 86 -8.75 13.92 4.60
C SER A 86 -7.31 14.38 4.80
N LEU A 87 -6.72 15.03 3.79
CA LEU A 87 -5.37 15.61 3.88
C LEU A 87 -5.26 16.67 4.98
N GLU A 88 -6.37 17.30 5.34
CA GLU A 88 -6.45 18.31 6.40
C GLU A 88 -6.58 17.69 7.80
N SER A 89 -6.78 16.36 7.90
CA SER A 89 -6.89 15.70 9.19
C SER A 89 -5.52 15.47 9.83
N GLU A 90 -5.42 15.75 11.13
CA GLU A 90 -4.22 15.48 11.94
C GLU A 90 -3.75 14.02 11.77
N ARG A 91 -4.70 13.08 11.77
CA ARG A 91 -4.42 11.65 11.57
C ARG A 91 -3.74 11.37 10.22
N SER A 92 -4.11 12.09 9.16
CA SER A 92 -3.44 11.95 7.85
C SER A 92 -2.03 12.49 7.90
N SER A 93 -1.79 13.62 8.59
CA SER A 93 -0.44 14.17 8.74
C SER A 93 0.48 13.17 9.43
N ILE A 94 0.07 12.66 10.61
CA ILE A 94 0.85 11.71 11.40
C ILE A 94 1.22 10.46 10.58
N LEU A 95 0.27 9.91 9.82
CA LEU A 95 0.52 8.71 9.01
C LEU A 95 1.36 8.99 7.76
N LEU A 96 1.27 10.19 7.18
CA LEU A 96 2.14 10.58 6.07
C LEU A 96 3.57 10.83 6.53
N ASP A 97 3.77 11.42 7.71
CA ASP A 97 5.08 11.60 8.32
C ASP A 97 5.73 10.23 8.60
N LYS A 98 4.96 9.31 9.21
CA LYS A 98 5.39 7.92 9.43
C LYS A 98 5.72 7.18 8.13
N LEU A 99 4.92 7.36 7.09
CA LEU A 99 5.22 6.81 5.77
C LEU A 99 6.51 7.41 5.18
N GLY A 100 6.75 8.70 5.44
CA GLY A 100 8.00 9.39 5.10
C GLY A 100 9.21 8.74 5.73
N GLU A 101 9.16 8.52 7.05
CA GLU A 101 10.22 7.83 7.79
C GLU A 101 10.49 6.43 7.23
N LEU A 102 9.43 5.65 6.94
CA LEU A 102 9.57 4.32 6.34
C LEU A 102 10.26 4.37 4.97
N LEU A 103 9.86 5.31 4.10
CA LEU A 103 10.43 5.42 2.75
C LEU A 103 11.86 5.95 2.75
N GLU A 104 12.22 6.77 3.74
CA GLU A 104 13.57 7.31 3.90
C GLU A 104 14.60 6.22 4.22
N LEU A 105 14.20 5.14 4.89
CA LEU A 105 15.04 3.95 5.09
C LEU A 105 15.52 3.30 3.78
N HIS A 106 14.86 3.60 2.66
CA HIS A 106 15.19 3.10 1.33
C HIS A 106 15.62 4.22 0.36
N ASP A 107 16.05 5.37 0.88
CA ASP A 107 16.41 6.58 0.12
C ASP A 107 15.27 7.08 -0.80
N LYS A 108 14.01 6.85 -0.40
CA LYS A 108 12.81 7.30 -1.13
C LYS A 108 12.08 8.38 -0.35
N LYS A 109 11.18 9.06 -1.07
CA LYS A 109 10.30 10.08 -0.52
C LYS A 109 8.86 9.77 -0.89
N VAL A 110 7.95 10.13 0.01
CA VAL A 110 6.52 10.09 -0.27
C VAL A 110 6.22 10.96 -1.49
N ARG A 111 5.39 10.44 -2.39
CA ARG A 111 4.89 11.20 -3.52
C ARG A 111 4.09 12.42 -3.03
N SER A 112 4.31 13.59 -3.61
CA SER A 112 3.73 14.86 -3.15
C SER A 112 2.19 14.92 -3.08
N ASN A 113 1.49 14.09 -3.86
CA ASN A 113 0.03 14.00 -3.85
C ASN A 113 -0.48 12.65 -3.32
N ALA A 114 0.35 11.94 -2.54
CA ALA A 114 -0.05 10.74 -1.83
C ALA A 114 -1.09 11.04 -0.75
N PHE A 115 -1.86 10.02 -0.41
CA PHE A 115 -2.75 10.06 0.75
C PHE A 115 -2.91 8.66 1.34
N VAL A 116 -3.31 8.65 2.60
CA VAL A 116 -3.43 7.43 3.41
C VAL A 116 -4.90 7.06 3.61
N HIS A 117 -5.16 5.76 3.55
CA HIS A 117 -6.40 5.13 3.97
C HIS A 117 -6.14 4.32 5.23
N ILE A 118 -7.15 4.20 6.08
CA ILE A 118 -7.07 3.41 7.31
C ILE A 118 -8.23 2.43 7.40
N LEU A 119 -8.00 1.29 8.05
CA LEU A 119 -9.03 0.30 8.33
C LEU A 119 -10.23 0.95 9.04
N LYS A 120 -11.43 0.55 8.62
CA LYS A 120 -12.68 0.87 9.31
C LYS A 120 -12.65 0.14 10.66
N ASN A 121 -12.92 0.88 11.73
CA ASN A 121 -13.22 0.31 13.03
C ASN A 121 -14.65 -0.23 13.06
#